data_AF-A0A533N8S0-F1
#
_entry.id   AF-A0A533N8S0-F1
#
_cell.length_a   1.000
_cell.length_b   1.000
_cell.length_c   1.000
_cell.angle_alpha   90.00
_cell.angle_beta   90.00
_cell.angle_gamma   90.00
#
_symmetry.space_group_name_H-M   'P 1'
#
loop_
_entity.id
_entity.type
_entity.pdbx_description
1 polymer ?
#
loop_
_entity_poly.entity_id
_entity_poly.type
_entity_poly.pdbx_seq_one_letter_code
_entity_poly.pdbx_strand_id
1 'polypeptide(L)' 'MKTLKYEEVYLADYRTFNEAYGNIENFIESVYNEKRLHSKIGYLPPIEYEETLSLYSVA' A
#
# COMPACT_ATOMS: atom_id res chain seq x y z
N MET A 1 -13.99 -0.20 -4.21
CA MET A 1 -12.57 0.13 -3.94
C MET A 1 -12.51 0.89 -2.64
N LYS A 2 -11.76 0.41 -1.65
CA LYS A 2 -11.55 1.14 -0.38
C LYS A 2 -10.36 2.10 -0.51
N THR A 3 -10.41 3.23 0.16
CA THR A 3 -9.42 4.31 0.05
C THR A 3 -8.59 4.42 1.33
N LEU A 4 -7.38 4.97 1.23
CA LEU A 4 -6.54 5.32 2.40
C LEU A 4 -7.33 6.12 3.43
N LYS A 5 -8.14 7.08 2.97
CA LYS A 5 -8.99 7.89 3.87
C LYS A 5 -9.92 7.04 4.73
N TYR A 6 -10.56 6.03 4.14
CA TYR A 6 -11.55 5.22 4.84
C TYR A 6 -10.90 4.16 5.74
N GLU A 7 -9.78 3.58 5.32
CA GLU A 7 -9.17 2.45 6.03
C GLU A 7 -8.15 2.86 7.09
N GLU A 8 -7.64 4.09 7.03
CA GLU A 8 -6.59 4.56 7.93
C GLU A 8 -6.98 5.91 8.54
N VAL A 9 -7.10 6.96 7.73
CA VAL A 9 -7.27 8.34 8.24
C VAL A 9 -8.58 8.55 9.02
N TYR A 10 -9.70 7.98 8.59
CA TYR A 10 -10.99 8.13 9.30
C TYR A 10 -11.14 7.20 10.50
N LEU A 11 -10.25 6.21 10.66
CA LEU A 11 -10.25 5.28 11.79
C LEU A 11 -9.21 5.66 12.85
N ALA A 12 -8.30 6.58 12.53
CA ALA A 12 -7.23 7.00 13.40
C ALA A 12 -7.42 8.45 13.88
N ASP A 13 -7.21 8.67 15.17
CA ASP A 13 -7.16 10.00 15.78
C ASP A 13 -5.69 10.43 15.95
N TYR A 14 -5.13 11.10 14.93
CA TYR A 14 -3.76 11.60 15.01
C TYR A 14 -3.67 12.87 15.85
N ARG A 15 -2.74 12.88 16.82
CA ARG A 15 -2.48 14.04 17.68
C ARG A 15 -1.43 14.97 17.11
N THR A 16 -0.54 14.43 16.29
CA THR A 16 0.55 15.19 15.68
C THR A 16 0.74 14.82 14.21
N PHE A 17 1.37 15.71 13.46
CA PHE A 17 1.76 15.44 12.07
C PHE A 17 2.69 14.21 11.98
N ASN A 18 3.67 14.08 12.88
CA ASN A 18 4.63 12.98 12.85
C ASN A 18 3.95 11.63 13.06
N GLU A 19 2.95 11.57 13.93
CA GLU A 19 2.14 10.37 14.14
C GLU A 19 1.33 10.01 12.89
N ALA A 20 0.66 10.99 12.27
CA ALA A 20 -0.05 10.78 11.01
C ALA A 20 0.88 10.30 9.91
N TYR A 21 2.06 10.92 9.79
CA TYR A 21 3.06 10.56 8.79
C TYR A 21 3.53 9.11 8.95
N GLY A 22 3.94 8.72 10.15
CA GLY A 22 4.42 7.35 10.41
C GLY A 22 3.34 6.29 10.20
N ASN A 23 2.09 6.58 10.58
CA ASN A 23 0.98 5.64 10.36
C ASN A 23 0.62 5.51 8.88
N ILE A 24 0.62 6.60 8.13
CA ILE A 24 0.40 6.57 6.68
C ILE A 24 1.53 5.81 5.97
N GLU A 25 2.78 6.04 6.37
CA GLU A 25 3.94 5.28 5.86
C GLU A 25 3.77 3.78 6.11
N ASN A 26 3.46 3.39 7.34
CA ASN A 26 3.22 1.98 7.69
C ASN A 26 2.05 1.37 6.90
N PHE A 27 0.98 2.14 6.67
CA PHE A 27 -0.14 1.67 5.84
C PHE A 27 0.29 1.45 4.39
N ILE A 28 1.07 2.37 3.82
CA ILE A 28 1.55 2.24 2.44
C ILE A 28 2.41 0.99 2.30
N GLU A 29 3.38 0.79 3.19
CA GLU A 29 4.28 -0.36 3.08
C GLU A 29 3.55 -1.68 3.40
N SER A 30 3.01 -1.81 4.60
CA SER A 30 2.54 -3.11 5.10
C SER A 30 1.12 -3.49 4.68
N VAL A 31 0.34 -2.57 4.11
CA VAL A 31 -1.04 -2.84 3.70
C VAL A 31 -1.22 -2.61 2.21
N TYR A 32 -0.83 -1.44 1.70
CA TYR A 32 -1.00 -1.14 0.29
C TYR A 32 -0.02 -1.95 -0.58
N ASN A 33 1.28 -1.85 -0.34
CA ASN A 33 2.31 -2.49 -1.17
C ASN A 33 2.34 -4.01 -1.01
N GLU A 34 2.24 -4.49 0.23
CA GLU A 34 2.37 -5.93 0.52
C GLU A 34 1.08 -6.75 0.33
N LYS A 35 -0.11 -6.15 0.50
CA LYS A 35 -1.36 -6.94 0.67
C LYS A 35 -2.50 -6.55 -0.26
N ARG A 36 -2.54 -5.31 -0.76
CA ARG A 36 -3.71 -4.82 -1.50
C ARG A 36 -3.71 -5.35 -2.92
N LEU A 37 -4.76 -6.09 -3.28
CA LEU A 37 -4.91 -6.58 -4.66
C LEU A 37 -5.45 -5.48 -5.57
N HIS A 38 -4.81 -5.32 -6.73
CA HIS A 38 -5.20 -4.34 -7.73
C HIS A 38 -5.67 -5.01 -9.03
N SER A 39 -6.91 -4.72 -9.43
CA SER A 39 -7.51 -5.31 -10.63
C SER A 39 -6.78 -4.96 -11.93
N LYS A 40 -6.09 -3.80 -11.98
CA LYS A 40 -5.31 -3.36 -13.14
C LYS A 40 -4.04 -4.20 -13.36
N ILE A 41 -3.50 -4.80 -12.30
CA ILE A 41 -2.27 -5.62 -12.33
C ILE A 41 -2.58 -7.09 -12.01
N GLY A 42 -3.73 -7.57 -12.47
CA GLY A 42 -4.06 -8.99 -12.38
C GLY A 42 -4.43 -9.48 -10.98
N TYR A 43 -4.91 -8.60 -10.11
CA TYR A 43 -5.19 -8.92 -8.70
C TYR A 43 -3.96 -9.37 -7.92
N LEU A 44 -2.83 -8.70 -8.15
CA LEU A 44 -1.61 -8.84 -7.36
C LEU A 44 -1.40 -7.62 -6.45
N PRO A 45 -0.70 -7.78 -5.31
CA PRO A 45 -0.07 -6.68 -4.61
C PRO A 45 0.96 -5.96 -5.47
N PRO A 46 1.18 -4.64 -5.27
CA PRO A 46 2.20 -3.89 -5.99
C PRO A 46 3.60 -4.51 -5.91
N ILE A 47 4.02 -4.99 -4.73
CA ILE A 47 5.36 -5.56 -4.55
C ILE A 47 5.54 -6.83 -5.40
N GLU A 48 4.57 -7.74 -5.38
CA GLU A 48 4.62 -8.97 -6.18
C GLU A 48 4.63 -8.65 -7.68
N TYR A 49 3.87 -7.64 -8.10
CA TYR A 49 3.88 -7.20 -9.48
C TYR A 49 5.25 -6.65 -9.91
N GLU A 50 5.88 -5.81 -9.09
CA GLU A 50 7.23 -5.30 -9.35
C GLU A 50 8.28 -6.42 -9.42
N GLU A 51 8.17 -7.44 -8.56
CA GLU A 51 8.99 -8.65 -8.62
C GLU A 51 8.82 -9.40 -9.95
N THR A 52 7.58 -9.52 -10.45
CA THR A 52 7.36 -10.13 -11.77
C THR A 52 8.03 -9.33 -12.89
N LEU A 53 7.95 -8.00 -12.86
CA LEU A 53 8.59 -7.13 -13.85
C LEU A 53 10.12 -7.21 -13.78
N SER A 54 10.68 -7.28 -12.57
CA SER A 54 12.11 -7.46 -12.34
C SER A 54 12.60 -8.74 -13.01
N LEU A 55 11.91 -9.87 -12.81
CA LEU A 55 12.26 -11.15 -13.46
C LEU A 55 12.28 -11.07 -14.98
N TYR A 56 11.36 -10.32 -15.60
CA TYR A 56 11.35 -10.11 -17.06
C TYR A 56 12.45 -9.18 -17.57
N SER A 57 13.02 -8.31 -16.72
CA SER A 57 14.07 -7.38 -17.12
C SER A 57 15.47 -7.99 -17.09
N VAL A 58 15.66 -9.11 -16.39
CA VAL A 58 16.94 -9.82 -16.26
C VAL A 58 17.02 -11.05 -17.20
N ALA A 59 15.91 -11.39 -17.87
CA ALA A 59 15.83 -12.44 -18.89
C ALA A 59 15.94 -11.86 -20.31
#